data_AF-A0A942ZT50-F1
#
_entry.id   AF-A0A942ZT50-F1
#
_cell.length_a   1.000
_cell.length_b   1.000
_cell.length_c   1.000
_cell.angle_alpha   90.00
_cell.angle_beta   90.00
_cell.angle_gamma   90.00
#
_symmetry.space_group_name_H-M   'P 1'
#
loop_
_entity.id
_entity.type
_entity.pdbx_description
1 polymer ?
#
loop_
_entity_poly.entity_id
_entity_poly.type
_entity_poly.pdbx_seq_one_letter_code
_entity_poly.pdbx_strand_id
1 'polypeptide(L)'
;MNMEDRLSRAQAFLKSGQGMLLTAPWHRRFLLKFPSSAGTIFLTAERRFFIVDFRYIEAARGIGNGFEVILQEELAVQLRALAKENGVTAVLTDAKALSFEELEALRRLFERDCLKASGRLTDFLGALAQEETEEENRCAERIRAIAERVEKRFARFVRAGASLEGLKRKLGQIRGEEGDESRTFAAEFAVQSGKAEACVAEGVLPAGSTLCVRFALEAGLVSRGQAMRFPVKALPAVPVQSRRAALCALLWEENSAVLLCGRPSIRYYIGADPGPESQLLLTHSEILLFSRRRPAVSGITVLPGDFEGMPAKAAAYLEAAVRAAGVRKIYAEPDIPMKALGVWRGLPCPVVPSRALEERIYSRRSVKREEELAHIRAAQDVTDRVFLEALNYIHAGMTDIEIQRMVGMLFYEMGSQMDSFDHVCGCGPDTAKPHVKPTGRAARRGDFVMLDIGASVDGYGSDMTRMVGIDAVDAEKQEIYNLVLEAQNAGIQAARAGAVCCAVDGAARQRISDGGFGPYFLHGLGHPVGCGGKEGPRFSQSDTSVLRPGVVMTVEPGIYLPGRFGVRIEDMVYIGEQGTENLTHSPKTLPCVK
;
A
#
# COMPACT_ATOMS: atom_id res chain seq x y z
N MET A 1 -20.86 14.74 3.54
CA MET A 1 -21.16 14.38 4.95
C MET A 1 -19.95 14.67 5.86
N ASN A 2 -20.10 15.26 7.06
CA ASN A 2 -18.97 15.53 7.97
C ASN A 2 -18.66 14.34 8.91
N MET A 3 -17.55 14.39 9.64
CA MET A 3 -17.13 13.29 10.53
C MET A 3 -18.13 13.03 11.68
N GLU A 4 -18.63 14.09 12.31
CA GLU A 4 -19.55 13.99 13.45
C GLU A 4 -20.88 13.31 13.07
N ASP A 5 -21.43 13.62 11.89
CA ASP A 5 -22.67 13.00 11.41
C ASP A 5 -22.51 11.48 11.22
N ARG A 6 -21.39 11.06 10.63
CA ARG A 6 -21.09 9.62 10.42
C ARG A 6 -20.98 8.87 11.74
N LEU A 7 -20.30 9.45 12.72
CA LEU A 7 -20.13 8.84 14.04
C LEU A 7 -21.45 8.78 14.80
N SER A 8 -22.24 9.86 14.76
CA SER A 8 -23.55 9.93 15.39
C SER A 8 -24.52 8.88 14.83
N ARG A 9 -24.55 8.72 13.49
CA ARG A 9 -25.34 7.66 12.83
C ARG A 9 -24.84 6.26 13.19
N ALA A 10 -23.52 6.05 13.27
CA ALA A 10 -22.95 4.78 13.69
C ALA A 10 -23.28 4.44 15.15
N GLN A 11 -23.28 5.42 16.06
CA GLN A 11 -23.71 5.21 17.45
C GLN A 11 -25.22 4.98 17.55
N ALA A 12 -26.04 5.68 16.77
CA ALA A 12 -27.49 5.48 16.73
C ALA A 12 -27.92 4.11 16.19
N PHE A 13 -27.04 3.42 15.43
CA PHE A 13 -27.26 2.05 15.01
C PHE A 13 -27.19 1.04 16.18
N LEU A 14 -26.47 1.37 17.24
CA LEU A 14 -26.30 0.51 18.41
C LEU A 14 -27.54 0.50 19.29
N LYS A 15 -27.95 -0.70 19.74
CA LYS A 15 -28.95 -0.85 20.81
C LYS A 15 -28.28 -0.79 22.17
N SER A 16 -29.09 -0.62 23.22
CA SER A 16 -28.61 -0.71 24.61
C SER A 16 -27.83 -2.01 24.84
N GLY A 17 -26.68 -1.90 25.51
CA GLY A 17 -25.76 -3.01 25.75
C GLY A 17 -24.93 -3.45 24.53
N GLN A 18 -25.01 -2.76 23.39
CA GLN A 18 -24.21 -3.06 22.21
C GLN A 18 -23.01 -2.12 22.04
N GLY A 19 -21.89 -2.67 21.55
CA GLY A 19 -20.74 -1.92 21.08
C GLY A 19 -20.42 -2.27 19.62
N MET A 20 -19.68 -1.40 18.93
CA MET A 20 -19.23 -1.60 17.55
C MET A 20 -17.70 -1.68 17.52
N LEU A 21 -17.16 -2.72 16.89
CA LEU A 21 -15.73 -2.94 16.76
C LEU A 21 -15.33 -2.99 15.28
N LEU A 22 -14.54 -2.01 14.84
CA LEU A 22 -14.12 -1.87 13.45
C LEU A 22 -12.59 -1.87 13.36
N THR A 23 -12.05 -2.88 12.68
CA THR A 23 -10.60 -3.07 12.47
C THR A 23 -10.20 -2.98 11.00
N ALA A 24 -11.15 -2.80 10.07
CA ALA A 24 -10.83 -2.68 8.65
C ALA A 24 -10.28 -1.29 8.31
N PRO A 25 -9.19 -1.18 7.50
CA PRO A 25 -8.59 0.11 7.14
C PRO A 25 -9.55 1.10 6.49
N TRP A 26 -10.47 0.63 5.66
CA TRP A 26 -11.44 1.51 5.01
C TRP A 26 -12.46 2.09 5.99
N HIS A 27 -12.88 1.37 7.02
CA HIS A 27 -13.74 1.95 8.07
C HIS A 27 -13.01 3.03 8.86
N ARG A 28 -11.73 2.82 9.16
CA ARG A 28 -10.91 3.85 9.81
C ARG A 28 -10.80 5.10 8.94
N ARG A 29 -10.44 4.92 7.66
CA ARG A 29 -10.35 6.04 6.72
C ARG A 29 -11.70 6.72 6.51
N PHE A 30 -12.78 5.95 6.41
CA PHE A 30 -14.13 6.47 6.26
C PHE A 30 -14.52 7.27 7.51
N LEU A 31 -14.65 6.63 8.67
CA LEU A 31 -15.17 7.28 9.88
C LEU A 31 -14.25 8.38 10.41
N LEU A 32 -12.93 8.15 10.45
CA LEU A 32 -11.99 9.05 11.10
C LEU A 32 -11.34 10.06 10.16
N LYS A 33 -11.46 9.87 8.82
CA LYS A 33 -10.57 10.50 7.82
C LYS A 33 -9.07 10.32 8.16
N PHE A 34 -8.75 9.29 8.95
CA PHE A 34 -7.41 8.98 9.42
C PHE A 34 -6.86 7.74 8.70
N PRO A 35 -5.95 7.90 7.73
CA PRO A 35 -5.35 6.77 7.03
C PRO A 35 -4.32 6.09 7.94
N SER A 36 -4.61 4.87 8.36
CA SER A 36 -3.69 4.07 9.19
C SER A 36 -3.70 2.60 8.75
N SER A 37 -2.51 2.01 8.66
CA SER A 37 -2.37 0.59 8.33
C SER A 37 -2.85 -0.31 9.48
N ALA A 38 -2.83 0.19 10.71
CA ALA A 38 -3.26 -0.50 11.92
C ALA A 38 -4.07 0.43 12.85
N GLY A 39 -4.91 -0.17 13.68
CA GLY A 39 -5.77 0.54 14.63
C GLY A 39 -7.15 -0.07 14.75
N THR A 40 -7.82 0.17 15.87
CA THR A 40 -9.13 -0.39 16.21
C THR A 40 -10.05 0.73 16.68
N ILE A 41 -11.18 0.89 16.00
CA ILE A 41 -12.27 1.76 16.48
C ILE A 41 -13.19 0.90 17.33
N PHE A 42 -13.46 1.38 18.55
CA PHE A 42 -14.49 0.82 19.41
C PHE A 42 -15.50 1.91 19.75
N LEU A 43 -16.74 1.77 19.32
CA LEU A 43 -17.83 2.71 19.61
C LEU A 43 -18.81 2.06 20.57
N THR A 44 -19.32 2.85 21.51
CA THR A 44 -20.48 2.52 22.32
C THR A 44 -21.59 3.53 21.99
N ALA A 45 -22.78 3.36 22.55
CA ALA A 45 -23.87 4.33 22.37
C ALA A 45 -23.46 5.76 22.80
N GLU A 46 -22.51 5.90 23.74
CA GLU A 46 -22.15 7.18 24.37
C GLU A 46 -20.69 7.59 24.14
N ARG A 47 -19.76 6.64 24.00
CA ARG A 47 -18.32 6.91 23.96
C ARG A 47 -17.67 6.37 22.67
N ARG A 48 -16.56 7.00 22.30
CA ARG A 48 -15.82 6.73 21.07
C ARG A 48 -14.35 6.49 21.43
N PHE A 49 -13.83 5.32 21.08
CA PHE A 49 -12.45 4.94 21.39
C PHE A 49 -11.70 4.62 20.10
N PHE A 50 -10.45 5.07 20.03
CA PHE A 50 -9.54 4.71 18.96
C PHE A 50 -8.23 4.18 19.54
N ILE A 51 -8.07 2.86 19.46
CA ILE A 51 -6.90 2.15 19.98
C ILE A 51 -5.91 1.99 18.83
N VAL A 52 -4.69 2.51 18.97
CA VAL A 52 -3.68 2.49 17.90
C VAL A 52 -2.32 2.13 18.42
N ASP A 53 -1.51 1.48 17.57
CA ASP A 53 -0.11 1.24 17.89
C ASP A 53 0.69 2.55 17.93
N PHE A 54 1.87 2.48 18.56
CA PHE A 54 2.76 3.61 18.79
C PHE A 54 3.14 4.37 17.50
N ARG A 55 3.12 3.74 16.31
CA ARG A 55 3.46 4.42 15.04
C ARG A 55 2.49 5.53 14.70
N TYR A 56 1.25 5.39 15.17
CA TYR A 56 0.14 6.28 14.83
C TYR A 56 -0.36 7.11 16.00
N ILE A 57 0.10 6.85 17.23
CA ILE A 57 -0.48 7.42 18.45
C ILE A 57 -0.48 8.96 18.46
N GLU A 58 0.62 9.58 18.03
CA GLU A 58 0.72 11.04 18.01
C GLU A 58 -0.23 11.66 16.99
N ALA A 59 -0.26 11.09 15.78
CA ALA A 59 -1.15 11.54 14.72
C ALA A 59 -2.63 11.30 15.08
N ALA A 60 -2.92 10.19 15.76
CA ALA A 60 -4.26 9.82 16.18
C ALA A 60 -4.84 10.77 17.24
N ARG A 61 -4.00 11.30 18.16
CA ARG A 61 -4.44 12.28 19.16
C ARG A 61 -5.02 13.57 18.56
N GLY A 62 -4.70 13.88 17.30
CA GLY A 62 -5.24 15.04 16.58
C GLY A 62 -6.62 14.84 15.95
N ILE A 63 -7.22 13.64 16.01
CA ILE A 63 -8.48 13.31 15.30
C ILE A 63 -9.70 14.10 15.83
N GLY A 64 -9.73 14.42 17.12
CA GLY A 64 -10.85 15.15 17.74
C GLY A 64 -12.18 14.37 17.75
N ASN A 65 -13.31 15.08 17.68
CA ASN A 65 -14.68 14.51 17.63
C ASN A 65 -15.02 13.54 18.78
N GLY A 66 -14.55 13.85 19.99
CA GLY A 66 -14.85 13.07 21.19
C GLY A 66 -14.18 11.69 21.26
N PHE A 67 -13.18 11.42 20.43
CA PHE A 67 -12.41 10.18 20.52
C PHE A 67 -11.45 10.20 21.70
N GLU A 68 -11.53 9.14 22.51
CA GLU A 68 -10.48 8.77 23.44
C GLU A 68 -9.45 7.91 22.71
N VAL A 69 -8.25 8.46 22.54
CA VAL A 69 -7.17 7.82 21.77
C VAL A 69 -6.24 7.07 22.73
N ILE A 70 -6.17 5.76 22.55
CA ILE A 70 -5.51 4.83 23.48
C ILE A 70 -4.32 4.18 22.77
N LEU A 71 -3.15 4.18 23.41
CA LEU A 71 -1.99 3.42 22.94
C LEU A 71 -2.28 1.92 23.09
N GLN A 72 -2.11 1.18 22.01
CA GLN A 72 -2.28 -0.26 22.00
C GLN A 72 -1.13 -0.92 22.77
N GLU A 73 -1.46 -1.51 23.92
CA GLU A 73 -0.56 -2.36 24.70
C GLU A 73 -1.00 -3.82 24.50
N GLU A 74 -2.04 -4.22 25.25
CA GLU A 74 -2.68 -5.52 25.15
C GLU A 74 -4.14 -5.34 24.69
N LEU A 75 -4.34 -5.34 23.36
CA LEU A 75 -5.62 -5.01 22.73
C LEU A 75 -6.80 -5.78 23.32
N ALA A 76 -6.60 -7.07 23.64
CA ALA A 76 -7.63 -7.93 24.22
C ALA A 76 -8.06 -7.45 25.62
N VAL A 77 -7.10 -7.08 26.46
CA VAL A 77 -7.33 -6.61 27.83
C VAL A 77 -8.03 -5.25 27.78
N GLN A 78 -7.53 -4.35 26.94
CA GLN A 78 -8.07 -3.01 26.77
C GLN A 78 -9.51 -3.05 26.26
N LEU A 79 -9.81 -3.83 25.21
CA LEU A 79 -11.17 -3.96 24.69
C LEU A 79 -12.15 -4.57 25.70
N ARG A 80 -11.72 -5.58 26.47
CA ARG A 80 -12.58 -6.16 27.53
C ARG A 80 -12.85 -5.19 28.67
N ALA A 81 -11.84 -4.41 29.08
CA ALA A 81 -12.00 -3.38 30.09
C ALA A 81 -13.00 -2.30 29.63
N LEU A 82 -12.81 -1.78 28.41
CA LEU A 82 -13.71 -0.79 27.81
C LEU A 82 -15.13 -1.33 27.65
N ALA A 83 -15.30 -2.58 27.19
CA ALA A 83 -16.62 -3.18 27.07
C ALA A 83 -17.32 -3.29 28.43
N LYS A 84 -16.61 -3.73 29.48
CA LYS A 84 -17.14 -3.86 30.84
C LYS A 84 -17.49 -2.49 31.45
N GLU A 85 -16.61 -1.51 31.32
CA GLU A 85 -16.80 -0.15 31.83
C GLU A 85 -18.03 0.53 31.20
N ASN A 86 -18.31 0.22 29.94
CA ASN A 86 -19.40 0.84 29.18
C ASN A 86 -20.66 -0.05 29.08
N GLY A 87 -20.78 -1.09 29.91
CA GLY A 87 -21.98 -1.95 29.95
C GLY A 87 -22.26 -2.72 28.65
N VAL A 88 -21.24 -2.94 27.82
CA VAL A 88 -21.37 -3.65 26.54
C VAL A 88 -21.39 -5.16 26.78
N THR A 89 -22.49 -5.79 26.39
CA THR A 89 -22.72 -7.25 26.48
C THR A 89 -22.68 -7.93 25.11
N ALA A 90 -22.84 -7.17 24.03
CA ALA A 90 -22.73 -7.66 22.66
C ALA A 90 -21.91 -6.71 21.77
N VAL A 91 -20.86 -7.22 21.13
CA VAL A 91 -19.99 -6.45 20.23
C VAL A 91 -20.30 -6.79 18.79
N LEU A 92 -20.74 -5.81 18.00
CA LEU A 92 -20.97 -5.94 16.57
C LEU A 92 -19.66 -5.70 15.81
N THR A 93 -19.38 -6.50 14.79
CA THR A 93 -18.25 -6.27 13.88
C THR A 93 -18.67 -6.47 12.43
N ASP A 94 -17.96 -5.80 11.51
CA ASP A 94 -18.21 -5.92 10.08
C ASP A 94 -17.63 -7.23 9.55
N ALA A 95 -18.47 -8.26 9.53
CA ALA A 95 -18.04 -9.60 9.15
C ALA A 95 -17.56 -9.69 7.70
N LYS A 96 -18.24 -9.03 6.75
CA LYS A 96 -17.92 -9.13 5.31
C LYS A 96 -16.60 -8.42 4.97
N ALA A 97 -16.23 -7.44 5.78
CA ALA A 97 -14.99 -6.67 5.64
C ALA A 97 -13.73 -7.40 6.12
N LEU A 98 -13.88 -8.43 6.93
CA LEU A 98 -12.76 -9.13 7.55
C LEU A 98 -12.40 -10.39 6.77
N SER A 99 -11.12 -10.76 6.84
CA SER A 99 -10.68 -12.12 6.56
C SER A 99 -11.14 -13.10 7.64
N PHE A 100 -11.13 -14.38 7.31
CA PHE A 100 -11.43 -15.43 8.28
C PHE A 100 -10.49 -15.36 9.49
N GLU A 101 -9.18 -15.21 9.27
CA GLU A 101 -8.20 -15.10 10.35
C GLU A 101 -8.45 -13.89 11.25
N GLU A 102 -8.75 -12.71 10.68
CA GLU A 102 -9.07 -11.51 11.47
C GLU A 102 -10.33 -11.72 12.32
N LEU A 103 -11.37 -12.34 11.76
CA LEU A 103 -12.60 -12.62 12.51
C LEU A 103 -12.36 -13.62 13.64
N GLU A 104 -11.58 -14.68 13.40
CA GLU A 104 -11.19 -15.64 14.44
C GLU A 104 -10.30 -15.01 15.50
N ALA A 105 -9.41 -14.09 15.13
CA ALA A 105 -8.62 -13.32 16.08
C ALA A 105 -9.54 -12.48 16.98
N LEU A 106 -10.51 -11.76 16.41
CA LEU A 106 -11.51 -11.00 17.18
C LEU A 106 -12.35 -11.89 18.11
N ARG A 107 -12.74 -13.09 17.65
CA ARG A 107 -13.46 -14.08 18.46
C ARG A 107 -12.66 -14.62 19.63
N ARG A 108 -11.34 -14.50 19.63
CA ARG A 108 -10.47 -14.84 20.77
C ARG A 108 -10.32 -13.69 21.77
N LEU A 109 -10.57 -12.45 21.34
CA LEU A 109 -10.49 -11.27 22.22
C LEU A 109 -11.68 -11.20 23.18
N PHE A 110 -12.85 -11.64 22.74
CA PHE A 110 -14.09 -11.70 23.52
C PHE A 110 -14.49 -13.16 23.78
N GLU A 111 -15.27 -13.43 24.83
CA GLU A 111 -15.93 -14.73 24.96
C GLU A 111 -16.82 -14.97 23.72
N ARG A 112 -16.84 -16.21 23.20
CA ARG A 112 -17.44 -16.55 21.89
C ARG A 112 -18.86 -16.01 21.69
N ASP A 113 -19.63 -15.86 22.77
CA ASP A 113 -21.03 -15.45 22.71
C ASP A 113 -21.22 -13.92 22.68
N CYS A 114 -20.20 -13.14 23.02
CA CYS A 114 -20.26 -11.68 23.05
C CYS A 114 -20.04 -11.03 21.68
N LEU A 115 -19.20 -11.61 20.81
CA LEU A 115 -18.94 -11.04 19.48
C LEU A 115 -20.00 -11.50 18.46
N LYS A 116 -20.81 -10.56 17.98
CA LYS A 116 -21.83 -10.77 16.94
C LYS A 116 -21.32 -10.27 15.59
N ALA A 117 -20.84 -11.19 14.77
CA ALA A 117 -20.54 -10.95 13.37
C ALA A 117 -21.86 -10.71 12.61
N SER A 118 -22.18 -9.46 12.26
CA SER A 118 -23.47 -9.10 11.67
C SER A 118 -23.31 -8.53 10.27
N GLY A 119 -23.88 -9.21 9.27
CA GLY A 119 -23.96 -8.67 7.91
C GLY A 119 -24.75 -7.36 7.84
N ARG A 120 -25.69 -7.14 8.77
CA ARG A 120 -26.47 -5.91 8.89
C ARG A 120 -25.58 -4.69 9.18
N LEU A 121 -24.51 -4.87 9.97
CA LEU A 121 -23.57 -3.78 10.23
C LEU A 121 -22.78 -3.44 8.95
N THR A 122 -22.34 -4.45 8.19
CA THR A 122 -21.71 -4.20 6.88
C THR A 122 -22.64 -3.42 5.97
N ASP A 123 -23.89 -3.88 5.82
CA ASP A 123 -24.83 -3.28 4.89
C ASP A 123 -25.15 -1.84 5.29
N PHE A 124 -25.23 -1.56 6.60
CA PHE A 124 -25.37 -0.19 7.13
C PHE A 124 -24.16 0.69 6.80
N LEU A 125 -22.94 0.23 7.08
CA LEU A 125 -21.72 1.00 6.80
C LEU A 125 -21.53 1.21 5.29
N GLY A 126 -21.89 0.21 4.48
CA GLY A 126 -21.89 0.29 3.02
C GLY A 126 -22.88 1.34 2.49
N ALA A 127 -24.11 1.34 2.98
CA ALA A 127 -25.10 2.35 2.62
C ALA A 127 -24.65 3.76 3.04
N LEU A 128 -24.11 3.90 4.26
CA LEU A 128 -23.57 5.15 4.77
C LEU A 128 -22.42 5.69 3.89
N ALA A 129 -21.57 4.80 3.37
CA ALA A 129 -20.48 5.16 2.46
C ALA A 129 -20.97 5.49 1.04
N GLN A 130 -22.00 4.81 0.52
CA GLN A 130 -22.57 5.10 -0.79
C GLN A 130 -23.17 6.52 -0.86
N GLU A 131 -23.83 6.98 0.19
CA GLU A 131 -24.34 8.35 0.29
C GLU A 131 -23.23 9.41 0.13
N GLU A 132 -22.02 9.16 0.67
CA GLU A 132 -20.84 10.02 0.48
C GLU A 132 -20.29 9.91 -0.95
N THR A 133 -20.28 8.70 -1.52
CA THR A 133 -19.75 8.45 -2.87
C THR A 133 -20.58 9.17 -3.95
N GLU A 134 -21.90 9.30 -3.76
CA GLU A 134 -22.74 10.08 -4.67
C GLU A 134 -22.43 11.58 -4.63
N GLU A 135 -22.11 12.15 -3.46
CA GLU A 135 -21.63 13.53 -3.34
C GLU A 135 -20.27 13.70 -4.02
N GLU A 136 -19.34 12.78 -3.80
CA GLU A 136 -18.01 12.77 -4.42
C GLU A 136 -18.09 12.60 -5.94
N ASN A 137 -18.97 11.72 -6.43
CA ASN A 137 -19.21 11.53 -7.86
C ASN A 137 -19.81 12.78 -8.52
N ARG A 138 -20.75 13.47 -7.86
CA ARG A 138 -21.26 14.77 -8.33
C ARG A 138 -20.14 15.82 -8.40
N CYS A 139 -19.23 15.82 -7.43
CA CYS A 139 -18.06 16.70 -7.45
C CYS A 139 -17.11 16.35 -8.61
N ALA A 140 -16.79 15.06 -8.79
CA ALA A 140 -15.95 14.55 -9.87
C ALA A 140 -16.52 14.86 -11.26
N GLU A 141 -17.84 14.73 -11.45
CA GLU A 141 -18.52 15.09 -12.70
C GLU A 141 -18.44 16.59 -12.98
N ARG A 142 -18.65 17.44 -11.97
CA ARG A 142 -18.47 18.91 -12.11
C ARG A 142 -17.03 19.26 -12.49
N ILE A 143 -16.06 18.60 -11.87
CA ILE A 143 -14.64 18.75 -12.15
C ILE A 143 -14.30 18.31 -13.59
N ARG A 144 -14.80 17.16 -14.05
CA ARG A 144 -14.63 16.70 -15.44
C ARG A 144 -15.24 17.68 -16.45
N ALA A 145 -16.43 18.19 -16.17
CA ALA A 145 -17.09 19.18 -17.03
C ALA A 145 -16.32 20.52 -17.10
N ILE A 146 -15.60 20.90 -16.03
CA ILE A 146 -14.69 22.04 -16.03
C ILE A 146 -13.45 21.72 -16.88
N ALA A 147 -12.80 20.56 -16.63
CA ALA A 147 -11.62 20.13 -17.37
C ALA A 147 -11.87 20.06 -18.89
N GLU A 148 -12.97 19.46 -19.34
CA GLU A 148 -13.35 19.40 -20.76
C GLU A 148 -13.57 20.79 -21.38
N ARG A 149 -14.15 21.74 -20.63
CA ARG A 149 -14.35 23.11 -21.11
C ARG A 149 -13.02 23.84 -21.26
N VAL A 150 -12.10 23.62 -20.33
CA VAL A 150 -10.75 24.17 -20.37
C VAL A 150 -9.95 23.57 -21.54
N GLU A 151 -9.99 22.25 -21.74
CA GLU A 151 -9.38 21.59 -22.91
C GLU A 151 -9.94 22.12 -24.24
N LYS A 152 -11.27 22.28 -24.37
CA LYS A 152 -11.90 22.84 -25.58
C LYS A 152 -11.55 24.31 -25.83
N ARG A 153 -11.32 25.10 -24.77
CA ARG A 153 -10.83 26.49 -24.89
C ARG A 153 -9.35 26.51 -25.27
N PHE A 154 -8.55 25.63 -24.69
CA PHE A 154 -7.13 25.49 -24.98
C PHE A 154 -6.87 25.00 -26.41
N ALA A 155 -7.59 23.97 -26.87
CA ALA A 155 -7.52 23.49 -28.25
C ALA A 155 -7.91 24.57 -29.28
N ARG A 156 -8.90 25.43 -28.94
CA ARG A 156 -9.25 26.60 -29.76
C ARG A 156 -8.15 27.67 -29.76
N PHE A 157 -7.48 27.87 -28.63
CA PHE A 157 -6.37 28.82 -28.49
C PHE A 157 -5.15 28.38 -29.33
N VAL A 158 -4.78 27.09 -29.26
CA VAL A 158 -3.68 26.52 -30.05
C VAL A 158 -3.97 26.59 -31.55
N ARG A 159 -5.20 26.32 -31.99
CA ARG A 159 -5.61 26.44 -33.40
C ARG A 159 -5.58 27.88 -33.94
N ALA A 160 -5.62 28.88 -33.07
CA ALA A 160 -5.63 30.29 -33.44
C ALA A 160 -4.21 30.90 -33.59
N GLY A 161 -3.14 30.09 -33.46
CA GLY A 161 -1.75 30.56 -33.64
C GLY A 161 -1.29 31.60 -32.61
N ALA A 162 -1.93 31.64 -31.44
CA ALA A 162 -1.67 32.66 -30.43
C ALA A 162 -0.38 32.38 -29.63
N SER A 163 0.37 33.43 -29.31
CA SER A 163 1.64 33.35 -28.59
C SER A 163 1.48 32.96 -27.11
N LEU A 164 2.53 32.38 -26.52
CA LEU A 164 2.61 32.00 -25.10
C LEU A 164 2.27 33.16 -24.16
N GLU A 165 2.62 34.38 -24.55
CA GLU A 165 2.35 35.61 -23.81
C GLU A 165 0.87 36.03 -23.85
N GLY A 166 0.18 35.76 -24.95
CA GLY A 166 -1.27 35.93 -25.06
C GLY A 166 -2.06 34.94 -24.20
N LEU A 167 -1.50 33.74 -23.98
CA LEU A 167 -2.09 32.72 -23.12
C LEU A 167 -2.00 33.11 -21.64
N LYS A 168 -0.82 33.56 -21.19
CA LYS A 168 -0.58 34.02 -19.81
C LYS A 168 -1.54 35.15 -19.42
N ARG A 169 -1.80 36.09 -20.34
CA ARG A 169 -2.72 37.22 -20.14
C ARG A 169 -4.18 36.79 -19.98
N LYS A 170 -4.65 35.83 -20.80
CA LYS A 170 -6.02 35.29 -20.75
C LYS A 170 -6.27 34.41 -19.53
N LEU A 171 -5.32 33.58 -19.13
CA LEU A 171 -5.42 32.77 -17.91
C LEU A 171 -5.45 33.66 -16.65
N GLY A 172 -4.76 34.79 -16.66
CA GLY A 172 -4.87 35.82 -15.61
C GLY A 172 -6.26 36.46 -15.50
N GLN A 173 -6.99 36.62 -16.62
CA GLN A 173 -8.36 37.16 -16.61
C GLN A 173 -9.39 36.16 -16.07
N ILE A 174 -9.22 34.86 -16.34
CA ILE A 174 -10.10 33.80 -15.81
C ILE A 174 -10.07 33.74 -14.27
N ARG A 175 -8.95 34.12 -13.64
CA ARG A 175 -8.85 34.24 -12.18
C ARG A 175 -9.70 35.37 -11.58
N GLY A 176 -10.16 36.33 -12.38
CA GLY A 176 -10.86 37.52 -11.89
C GLY A 176 -12.39 37.48 -11.99
N GLU A 177 -12.97 36.54 -12.75
CA GLU A 177 -14.42 36.53 -13.05
C GLU A 177 -15.24 35.61 -12.13
N GLU A 178 -14.63 34.65 -11.44
CA GLU A 178 -15.34 33.71 -10.55
C GLU A 178 -15.05 34.05 -9.08
N GLY A 179 -15.94 34.84 -8.48
CA GLY A 179 -15.93 35.15 -7.06
C GLY A 179 -16.21 33.92 -6.20
N ASP A 180 -15.25 33.65 -5.31
CA ASP A 180 -15.28 32.85 -4.08
C ASP A 180 -15.68 31.34 -4.11
N GLU A 181 -14.94 30.57 -3.31
CA GLU A 181 -15.11 29.14 -2.91
C GLU A 181 -14.47 27.98 -3.70
N SER A 182 -13.59 28.20 -4.69
CA SER A 182 -12.67 27.14 -5.16
C SER A 182 -11.23 27.64 -5.18
N ARG A 183 -10.57 27.55 -4.03
CA ARG A 183 -9.16 27.91 -3.94
C ARG A 183 -8.32 26.96 -4.81
N THR A 184 -7.60 27.57 -5.75
CA THR A 184 -6.34 27.11 -6.37
C THR A 184 -6.41 26.18 -7.61
N PHE A 185 -6.86 26.72 -8.75
CA PHE A 185 -6.35 26.28 -10.06
C PHE A 185 -4.96 26.90 -10.31
N ALA A 186 -3.90 26.13 -10.09
CA ALA A 186 -2.55 26.44 -10.55
C ALA A 186 -2.27 25.64 -11.84
N ALA A 187 -2.33 26.33 -12.98
CA ALA A 187 -1.82 25.79 -14.25
C ALA A 187 -0.33 26.18 -14.36
N GLU A 188 0.57 25.29 -13.93
CA GLU A 188 2.00 25.45 -14.20
C GLU A 188 2.33 24.85 -15.57
N PHE A 189 2.90 25.69 -16.44
CA PHE A 189 3.46 25.28 -17.72
C PHE A 189 4.93 24.92 -17.52
N ALA A 190 5.26 23.63 -17.46
CA ALA A 190 6.64 23.17 -17.55
C ALA A 190 6.98 22.82 -19.01
N VAL A 191 7.70 23.73 -19.69
CA VAL A 191 8.45 23.39 -20.90
C VAL A 191 9.87 23.08 -20.46
N GLN A 192 10.17 21.81 -20.13
CA GLN A 192 11.51 21.40 -19.70
C GLN A 192 12.17 20.49 -20.75
N SER A 193 12.84 21.13 -21.70
CA SER A 193 14.14 20.67 -22.20
C SER A 193 14.84 21.88 -22.80
N GLY A 194 16.13 22.09 -22.50
CA GLY A 194 16.93 23.19 -23.07
C GLY A 194 17.09 23.14 -24.60
N LYS A 195 16.44 22.19 -25.29
CA LYS A 195 16.31 22.13 -26.74
C LYS A 195 14.96 22.67 -27.26
N ALA A 196 13.94 22.76 -26.40
CA ALA A 196 12.61 23.24 -26.79
C ALA A 196 12.50 24.77 -26.87
N GLU A 197 13.28 25.51 -26.06
CA GLU A 197 13.30 26.98 -26.11
C GLU A 197 13.81 27.52 -27.45
N ALA A 198 14.71 26.79 -28.11
CA ALA A 198 15.19 27.12 -29.46
C ALA A 198 14.14 26.82 -30.56
N CYS A 199 13.30 25.80 -30.38
CA CYS A 199 12.29 25.42 -31.39
C CYS A 199 11.02 26.29 -31.35
N VAL A 200 10.72 26.92 -30.21
CA VAL A 200 9.52 27.78 -30.06
C VAL A 200 9.74 29.18 -30.66
N ALA A 201 10.98 29.65 -30.76
CA ALA A 201 11.30 30.94 -31.37
C ALA A 201 11.10 30.97 -32.90
N GLU A 202 11.10 29.81 -33.57
CA GLU A 202 11.01 29.71 -35.05
C GLU A 202 9.72 29.06 -35.57
N GLY A 203 8.74 28.75 -34.70
CA GLY A 203 7.39 28.35 -35.14
C GLY A 203 7.28 26.97 -35.81
N VAL A 204 8.27 26.09 -35.69
CA VAL A 204 8.23 24.73 -36.24
C VAL A 204 8.45 23.70 -35.14
N LEU A 205 7.39 22.98 -34.75
CA LEU A 205 7.52 21.75 -33.96
C LEU A 205 7.80 20.57 -34.89
N PRO A 206 8.88 19.79 -34.69
CA PRO A 206 9.14 18.60 -35.48
C PRO A 206 8.00 17.57 -35.38
N ALA A 207 7.74 16.84 -36.46
CA ALA A 207 6.80 15.72 -36.46
C ALA A 207 7.24 14.66 -35.42
N GLY A 208 6.35 14.33 -34.49
CA GLY A 208 6.63 13.45 -33.34
C GLY A 208 6.82 14.17 -32.00
N SER A 209 6.74 15.51 -31.95
CA SER A 209 6.79 16.27 -30.70
C SER A 209 5.46 16.17 -29.93
N THR A 210 5.52 15.88 -28.63
CA THR A 210 4.35 15.86 -27.74
C THR A 210 4.37 17.09 -26.83
N LEU A 211 3.40 17.98 -26.95
CA LEU A 211 3.19 19.09 -26.02
C LEU A 211 2.30 18.62 -24.86
N CYS A 212 2.84 18.56 -23.65
CA CYS A 212 2.09 18.16 -22.46
C CYS A 212 1.55 19.42 -21.75
N VAL A 213 0.23 19.62 -21.76
CA VAL A 213 -0.43 20.67 -20.96
C VAL A 213 -1.17 19.97 -19.84
N ARG A 214 -0.66 20.08 -18.61
CA ARG A 214 -1.29 19.47 -17.43
C ARG A 214 -2.12 20.49 -16.68
N PHE A 215 -3.37 20.13 -16.39
CA PHE A 215 -4.21 20.82 -15.43
C PHE A 215 -4.10 20.09 -14.09
N ALA A 216 -3.63 20.78 -13.04
CA ALA A 216 -3.68 20.24 -11.70
C ALA A 216 -5.14 20.31 -11.19
N LEU A 217 -5.74 19.17 -10.91
CA LEU A 217 -6.99 19.06 -10.16
C LEU A 217 -6.66 18.54 -8.76
N GLU A 218 -7.11 19.24 -7.72
CA GLU A 218 -6.99 18.81 -6.31
C GLU A 218 -7.75 17.49 -5.99
N ALA A 219 -8.44 16.88 -6.96
CA ALA A 219 -9.29 15.70 -6.75
C ALA A 219 -8.79 14.37 -7.35
N GLY A 220 -7.49 14.21 -7.62
CA GLY A 220 -6.90 12.88 -7.88
C GLY A 220 -7.43 12.12 -9.11
N LEU A 221 -8.03 12.79 -10.10
CA LEU A 221 -8.46 12.17 -11.35
C LEU A 221 -7.41 12.40 -12.44
N VAL A 222 -6.54 11.40 -12.63
CA VAL A 222 -5.56 11.35 -13.73
C VAL A 222 -6.30 11.33 -15.06
N SER A 223 -6.17 12.39 -15.88
CA SER A 223 -6.56 12.35 -17.29
C SER A 223 -5.47 11.67 -18.12
N ARG A 224 -5.92 10.94 -19.15
CA ARG A 224 -5.10 10.11 -20.04
C ARG A 224 -4.04 10.92 -20.78
N GLY A 225 -2.83 11.00 -20.24
CA GLY A 225 -1.62 11.26 -21.01
C GLY A 225 -1.09 9.95 -21.59
N GLN A 226 -0.80 9.92 -22.90
CA GLN A 226 -0.05 8.80 -23.49
C GLN A 226 1.35 8.75 -22.86
N ALA A 227 1.58 7.76 -21.99
CA ALA A 227 2.90 7.48 -21.44
C ALA A 227 3.82 6.93 -22.54
N MET A 228 4.95 7.59 -22.77
CA MET A 228 6.04 6.98 -23.54
C MET A 228 6.62 5.84 -22.70
N ARG A 229 6.51 4.61 -23.22
CA ARG A 229 7.18 3.44 -22.66
C ARG A 229 8.66 3.55 -23.01
N PHE A 230 9.52 3.77 -22.02
CA PHE A 230 10.94 3.48 -22.19
C PHE A 230 11.08 1.98 -22.45
N PRO A 231 11.92 1.55 -23.41
CA PRO A 231 12.19 0.15 -23.65
C PRO A 231 12.91 -0.41 -22.42
N VAL A 232 12.16 -0.95 -21.46
CA VAL A 232 12.71 -1.85 -20.46
C VAL A 232 13.23 -3.05 -21.24
N LYS A 233 14.52 -3.36 -21.06
CA LYS A 233 15.12 -4.59 -21.58
C LYS A 233 14.16 -5.74 -21.29
N ALA A 234 13.83 -6.55 -22.30
CA ALA A 234 12.88 -7.65 -22.12
C ALA A 234 13.33 -8.51 -20.95
N LEU A 235 12.58 -8.44 -19.84
CA LEU A 235 12.86 -9.23 -18.66
C LEU A 235 12.51 -10.68 -18.94
N PRO A 236 13.23 -11.64 -18.32
CA PRO A 236 12.93 -13.05 -18.51
C PRO A 236 11.48 -13.31 -18.10
N ALA A 237 10.70 -13.97 -18.96
CA ALA A 237 9.35 -14.34 -18.60
C ALA A 237 9.38 -15.24 -17.36
N VAL A 238 8.55 -14.93 -16.38
CA VAL A 238 8.39 -15.78 -15.20
C VAL A 238 7.94 -17.18 -15.65
N PRO A 239 8.68 -18.27 -15.34
CA PRO A 239 8.46 -19.57 -15.95
C PRO A 239 7.20 -20.27 -15.41
N VAL A 240 6.05 -19.98 -16.03
CA VAL A 240 4.72 -20.48 -15.63
C VAL A 240 4.64 -22.01 -15.56
N GLN A 241 5.32 -22.72 -16.46
CA GLN A 241 5.32 -24.18 -16.53
C GLN A 241 5.94 -24.80 -15.26
N SER A 242 7.04 -24.25 -14.77
CA SER A 242 7.69 -24.70 -13.53
C SER A 242 6.85 -24.38 -12.28
N ARG A 243 6.03 -23.33 -12.34
CA ARG A 243 5.11 -22.94 -11.25
C ARG A 243 3.82 -23.74 -11.24
N ARG A 244 3.40 -24.29 -12.38
CA ARG A 244 2.27 -25.21 -12.45
C ARG A 244 2.52 -26.48 -11.63
N ALA A 245 3.71 -27.07 -11.73
CA ALA A 245 4.11 -28.20 -10.89
C ALA A 245 4.09 -27.83 -9.39
N ALA A 246 4.56 -26.64 -9.05
CA ALA A 246 4.53 -26.14 -7.67
C ALA A 246 3.11 -25.86 -7.15
N LEU A 247 2.21 -25.36 -8.01
CA LEU A 247 0.79 -25.19 -7.74
C LEU A 247 0.14 -26.54 -7.45
N CYS A 248 0.32 -27.52 -8.34
CA CYS A 248 -0.19 -28.88 -8.14
C CYS A 248 0.33 -29.51 -6.83
N ALA A 249 1.58 -29.22 -6.44
CA ALA A 249 2.16 -29.66 -5.18
C ALA A 249 1.56 -28.99 -3.91
N LEU A 250 0.62 -28.05 -4.06
CA LEU A 250 -0.22 -27.59 -2.96
C LEU A 250 -1.32 -28.58 -2.60
N LEU A 251 -1.63 -29.57 -3.44
CA LEU A 251 -2.54 -30.66 -3.09
C LEU A 251 -1.76 -31.72 -2.29
N TRP A 252 -1.97 -31.78 -0.98
CA TRP A 252 -1.29 -32.75 -0.11
C TRP A 252 -2.19 -33.86 0.43
N GLU A 253 -3.51 -33.72 0.29
CA GLU A 253 -4.50 -34.69 0.75
C GLU A 253 -5.27 -35.24 -0.47
N GLU A 254 -5.49 -36.55 -0.49
CA GLU A 254 -6.36 -37.18 -1.48
C GLU A 254 -7.78 -36.60 -1.38
N ASN A 255 -8.47 -36.50 -2.52
CA ASN A 255 -9.85 -35.98 -2.56
C ASN A 255 -10.00 -34.57 -1.96
N SER A 256 -8.94 -33.76 -2.01
CA SER A 256 -8.98 -32.35 -1.60
C SER A 256 -8.81 -31.40 -2.78
N ALA A 257 -9.14 -30.13 -2.56
CA ALA A 257 -8.83 -29.03 -3.47
C ALA A 257 -8.21 -27.85 -2.70
N VAL A 258 -7.58 -26.93 -3.43
CA VAL A 258 -6.98 -25.71 -2.87
C VAL A 258 -7.66 -24.49 -3.49
N LEU A 259 -8.03 -23.53 -2.65
CA LEU A 259 -8.61 -22.25 -3.03
C LEU A 259 -7.66 -21.12 -2.66
N LEU A 260 -7.16 -20.41 -3.67
CA LEU A 260 -6.38 -19.20 -3.52
C LEU A 260 -7.26 -17.98 -3.80
N CYS A 261 -7.13 -16.94 -2.99
CA CYS A 261 -7.84 -15.67 -3.10
C CYS A 261 -6.88 -14.47 -3.03
N GLY A 262 -5.65 -14.68 -2.54
CA GLY A 262 -4.61 -13.66 -2.53
C GLY A 262 -4.16 -13.36 -3.95
N ARG A 263 -4.38 -12.12 -4.42
CA ARG A 263 -3.91 -11.67 -5.75
C ARG A 263 -2.40 -11.92 -5.96
N PRO A 264 -1.51 -11.67 -4.97
CA PRO A 264 -0.10 -12.03 -5.08
C PRO A 264 0.14 -13.53 -5.26
N SER A 265 -0.57 -14.38 -4.50
CA SER A 265 -0.48 -15.84 -4.60
C SER A 265 -0.94 -16.35 -5.97
N ILE A 266 -2.08 -15.87 -6.46
CA ILE A 266 -2.59 -16.25 -7.78
C ILE A 266 -1.64 -15.78 -8.88
N ARG A 267 -1.21 -14.51 -8.84
CA ARG A 267 -0.24 -13.95 -9.81
C ARG A 267 1.04 -14.78 -9.83
N TYR A 268 1.54 -15.15 -8.66
CA TYR A 268 2.73 -15.99 -8.54
C TYR A 268 2.55 -17.29 -9.35
N TYR A 269 1.47 -18.04 -9.14
CA TYR A 269 1.32 -19.34 -9.82
C TYR A 269 0.96 -19.25 -11.30
N ILE A 270 0.17 -18.25 -11.71
CA ILE A 270 -0.31 -18.16 -13.11
C ILE A 270 0.61 -17.32 -14.01
N GLY A 271 1.49 -16.50 -13.43
CA GLY A 271 2.41 -15.61 -14.15
C GLY A 271 1.74 -14.43 -14.88
N ALA A 272 0.49 -14.12 -14.53
CA ALA A 272 -0.28 -13.03 -15.10
C ALA A 272 -1.07 -12.33 -13.99
N ASP A 273 -1.42 -11.06 -14.19
CA ASP A 273 -2.31 -10.35 -13.27
C ASP A 273 -3.72 -10.93 -13.36
N PRO A 274 -4.22 -11.62 -12.32
CA PRO A 274 -5.56 -12.19 -12.36
C PRO A 274 -6.65 -11.11 -12.32
N GLY A 275 -6.32 -9.88 -11.91
CA GLY A 275 -7.28 -8.84 -11.60
C GLY A 275 -7.66 -8.80 -10.11
N PRO A 276 -8.37 -7.75 -9.68
CA PRO A 276 -8.87 -7.65 -8.31
C PRO A 276 -9.90 -8.74 -8.03
N GLU A 277 -10.02 -9.13 -6.75
CA GLU A 277 -11.06 -10.04 -6.25
C GLU A 277 -11.18 -11.38 -7.00
N SER A 278 -10.07 -11.83 -7.60
CA SER A 278 -10.02 -13.11 -8.33
C SER A 278 -9.79 -14.28 -7.38
N GLN A 279 -10.29 -15.46 -7.77
CA GLN A 279 -10.19 -16.69 -6.98
C GLN A 279 -9.72 -17.84 -7.87
N LEU A 280 -8.77 -18.63 -7.40
CA LEU A 280 -8.25 -19.79 -8.12
C LEU A 280 -8.55 -21.06 -7.35
N LEU A 281 -9.28 -21.98 -7.97
CA LEU A 281 -9.47 -23.34 -7.46
C LEU A 281 -8.54 -24.30 -8.20
N LEU A 282 -7.78 -25.07 -7.42
CA LEU A 282 -6.97 -26.17 -7.89
C LEU A 282 -7.59 -27.49 -7.41
N THR A 283 -7.90 -28.38 -8.33
CA THR A 283 -8.25 -29.79 -8.05
C THR A 283 -7.19 -30.72 -8.64
N HIS A 284 -7.28 -32.02 -8.35
CA HIS A 284 -6.39 -33.03 -8.96
C HIS A 284 -6.56 -33.16 -10.48
N SER A 285 -7.66 -32.65 -11.05
CA SER A 285 -7.98 -32.76 -12.48
C SER A 285 -7.89 -31.44 -13.24
N GLU A 286 -8.24 -30.31 -12.62
CA GLU A 286 -8.39 -29.03 -13.30
C GLU A 286 -7.91 -27.84 -12.45
N ILE A 287 -7.63 -26.73 -13.13
CA ILE A 287 -7.32 -25.43 -12.50
C ILE A 287 -8.33 -24.42 -13.03
N LEU A 288 -9.11 -23.84 -12.14
CA LEU A 288 -10.17 -22.89 -12.46
C LEU A 288 -9.83 -21.51 -11.89
N LEU A 289 -9.81 -20.48 -12.72
CA LEU A 289 -9.65 -19.09 -12.31
C LEU A 289 -10.97 -18.36 -12.48
N PHE A 290 -11.57 -17.92 -11.38
CA PHE A 290 -12.73 -17.04 -11.35
C PHE A 290 -12.26 -15.59 -11.31
N SER A 291 -12.48 -14.85 -12.40
CA SER A 291 -12.08 -13.45 -12.49
C SER A 291 -13.02 -12.63 -13.39
N ARG A 292 -13.14 -11.33 -13.06
CA ARG A 292 -13.73 -10.32 -13.98
C ARG A 292 -12.82 -10.06 -15.18
N ARG A 293 -11.51 -10.23 -15.02
CA ARG A 293 -10.54 -10.19 -16.13
C ARG A 293 -10.43 -11.56 -16.77
N ARG A 294 -10.01 -11.57 -18.04
CA ARG A 294 -9.70 -12.80 -18.78
C ARG A 294 -8.23 -12.80 -19.18
N PRO A 295 -7.31 -13.06 -18.23
CA PRO A 295 -5.89 -13.14 -18.58
C PRO A 295 -5.65 -14.30 -19.56
N ALA A 296 -4.75 -14.09 -20.51
CA ALA A 296 -4.33 -15.14 -21.44
C ALA A 296 -3.35 -16.08 -20.72
N VAL A 297 -3.88 -17.17 -20.16
CA VAL A 297 -3.12 -18.18 -19.41
C VAL A 297 -3.35 -19.57 -19.99
N SER A 298 -2.29 -20.36 -20.10
CA SER A 298 -2.35 -21.71 -20.67
C SER A 298 -2.66 -22.75 -19.59
N GLY A 299 -3.54 -23.71 -19.89
CA GLY A 299 -3.86 -24.83 -19.00
C GLY A 299 -4.68 -24.44 -17.75
N ILE A 300 -5.29 -23.26 -17.75
CA ILE A 300 -6.18 -22.77 -16.70
C ILE A 300 -7.50 -22.36 -17.34
N THR A 301 -8.60 -22.90 -16.84
CA THR A 301 -9.95 -22.54 -17.29
C THR A 301 -10.38 -21.25 -16.60
N VAL A 302 -10.55 -20.18 -17.37
CA VAL A 302 -10.98 -18.88 -16.83
C VAL A 302 -12.51 -18.75 -16.91
N LEU A 303 -13.15 -18.61 -15.75
CA LEU A 303 -14.58 -18.46 -15.58
C LEU A 303 -14.90 -17.05 -15.06
N PRO A 304 -16.07 -16.47 -15.43
CA PRO A 304 -16.50 -15.21 -14.84
C PRO A 304 -16.85 -15.41 -13.35
N GLY A 305 -16.35 -14.52 -12.49
CA GLY A 305 -16.67 -14.52 -11.06
C GLY A 305 -15.69 -13.65 -10.26
N ASP A 306 -16.04 -13.37 -9.01
CA ASP A 306 -15.26 -12.58 -8.06
C ASP A 306 -15.70 -12.88 -6.60
N PHE A 307 -15.35 -12.02 -5.64
CA PHE A 307 -15.70 -12.16 -4.24
C PHE A 307 -17.19 -11.89 -3.90
N GLU A 308 -17.96 -11.32 -4.82
CA GLU A 308 -19.40 -11.07 -4.68
C GLU A 308 -20.24 -12.22 -5.26
N GLY A 309 -19.67 -12.98 -6.20
CA GLY A 309 -20.29 -14.21 -6.68
C GLY A 309 -19.82 -14.63 -8.07
N MET A 310 -20.55 -15.58 -8.64
CA MET A 310 -20.33 -16.05 -10.00
C MET A 310 -21.66 -16.33 -10.70
N PRO A 311 -21.75 -16.19 -12.04
CA PRO A 311 -22.96 -16.51 -12.78
C PRO A 311 -23.36 -17.97 -12.62
N ALA A 312 -24.67 -18.28 -12.72
CA ALA A 312 -25.20 -19.63 -12.53
C ALA A 312 -24.50 -20.71 -13.37
N LYS A 313 -24.10 -20.38 -14.62
CA LYS A 313 -23.34 -21.30 -15.47
C LYS A 313 -21.94 -21.62 -14.91
N ALA A 314 -21.25 -20.64 -14.34
CA ALA A 314 -19.95 -20.83 -13.71
C ALA A 314 -20.10 -21.62 -12.39
N ALA A 315 -21.14 -21.34 -11.60
CA ALA A 315 -21.46 -22.10 -10.39
C ALA A 315 -21.77 -23.58 -10.69
N ALA A 316 -22.58 -23.85 -11.73
CA ALA A 316 -22.88 -25.21 -12.17
C ALA A 316 -21.64 -25.96 -12.66
N TYR A 317 -20.75 -25.29 -13.41
CA TYR A 317 -19.46 -25.86 -13.81
C TYR A 317 -18.59 -26.19 -12.59
N LEU A 318 -18.48 -25.26 -11.64
CA LEU A 318 -17.74 -25.45 -10.40
C LEU A 318 -18.24 -26.68 -9.63
N GLU A 319 -19.55 -26.81 -9.44
CA GLU A 319 -20.13 -27.95 -8.74
C GLU A 319 -19.84 -29.26 -9.46
N ALA A 320 -19.98 -29.29 -10.80
CA ALA A 320 -19.66 -30.46 -11.60
C ALA A 320 -18.17 -30.83 -11.51
N ALA A 321 -17.26 -29.86 -11.55
CA ALA A 321 -15.82 -30.07 -11.43
C ALA A 321 -15.43 -30.62 -10.05
N VAL A 322 -16.01 -30.06 -8.97
CA VAL A 322 -15.81 -30.54 -7.59
C VAL A 322 -16.30 -31.98 -7.43
N ARG A 323 -17.47 -32.32 -7.99
CA ARG A 323 -18.03 -33.68 -7.95
C ARG A 323 -17.19 -34.67 -8.76
N ALA A 324 -16.82 -34.30 -9.99
CA ALA A 324 -16.03 -35.16 -10.89
C ALA A 324 -14.64 -35.45 -10.33
N ALA A 325 -14.02 -34.46 -9.66
CA ALA A 325 -12.74 -34.63 -8.98
C ALA A 325 -12.84 -35.35 -7.62
N GLY A 326 -14.04 -35.74 -7.19
CA GLY A 326 -14.25 -36.44 -5.91
C GLY A 326 -13.91 -35.61 -4.68
N VAL A 327 -13.92 -34.27 -4.79
CA VAL A 327 -13.44 -33.38 -3.73
C VAL A 327 -14.38 -33.43 -2.52
N ARG A 328 -13.81 -33.80 -1.37
CA ARG A 328 -14.50 -33.86 -0.07
C ARG A 328 -14.20 -32.67 0.83
N LYS A 329 -13.17 -31.88 0.51
CA LYS A 329 -12.72 -30.73 1.31
C LYS A 329 -11.91 -29.76 0.46
N ILE A 330 -12.15 -28.46 0.64
CA ILE A 330 -11.38 -27.40 -0.02
C ILE A 330 -10.57 -26.67 1.04
N TYR A 331 -9.25 -26.59 0.87
CA TYR A 331 -8.37 -25.81 1.71
C TYR A 331 -8.22 -24.39 1.17
N ALA A 332 -8.54 -23.38 1.97
CA ALA A 332 -8.44 -21.97 1.57
C ALA A 332 -7.30 -21.25 2.33
N GLU A 333 -6.78 -20.17 1.75
CA GLU A 333 -5.86 -19.28 2.46
C GLU A 333 -6.55 -18.70 3.73
N PRO A 334 -5.88 -18.61 4.90
CA PRO A 334 -6.46 -18.07 6.13
C PRO A 334 -6.94 -16.62 6.02
N ASP A 335 -6.33 -15.85 5.13
CA ASP A 335 -6.66 -14.45 4.86
C ASP A 335 -7.84 -14.28 3.88
N ILE A 336 -8.51 -15.38 3.51
CA ILE A 336 -9.71 -15.33 2.65
C ILE A 336 -10.76 -14.37 3.23
N PRO A 337 -11.17 -13.34 2.48
CA PRO A 337 -12.25 -12.46 2.91
C PRO A 337 -13.52 -13.25 3.18
N MET A 338 -14.23 -12.94 4.27
CA MET A 338 -15.46 -13.65 4.62
C MET A 338 -16.53 -13.55 3.54
N LYS A 339 -16.57 -12.45 2.78
CA LYS A 339 -17.42 -12.31 1.60
C LYS A 339 -17.07 -13.32 0.50
N ALA A 340 -15.77 -13.48 0.22
CA ALA A 340 -15.26 -14.46 -0.73
C ALA A 340 -15.61 -15.88 -0.26
N LEU A 341 -15.35 -16.22 1.01
CA LEU A 341 -15.72 -17.51 1.59
C LEU A 341 -17.24 -17.80 1.48
N GLY A 342 -18.07 -16.77 1.57
CA GLY A 342 -19.53 -16.85 1.39
C GLY A 342 -19.94 -17.41 0.03
N VAL A 343 -19.22 -17.07 -1.04
CA VAL A 343 -19.46 -17.54 -2.42
C VAL A 343 -19.32 -19.07 -2.52
N TRP A 344 -18.50 -19.69 -1.67
CA TRP A 344 -18.20 -21.12 -1.72
C TRP A 344 -19.03 -21.98 -0.74
N ARG A 345 -19.87 -21.37 0.10
CA ARG A 345 -20.65 -22.10 1.12
C ARG A 345 -21.69 -23.07 0.56
N GLY A 346 -22.13 -22.88 -0.68
CA GLY A 346 -23.15 -23.71 -1.34
C GLY A 346 -22.64 -25.04 -1.91
N LEU A 347 -21.33 -25.31 -1.81
CA LEU A 347 -20.74 -26.51 -2.37
C LEU A 347 -21.03 -27.76 -1.52
N PRO A 348 -21.02 -28.96 -2.13
CA PRO A 348 -21.26 -30.23 -1.43
C PRO A 348 -20.14 -30.63 -0.44
N CYS A 349 -19.13 -29.78 -0.25
CA CYS A 349 -18.00 -30.01 0.62
C CYS A 349 -17.62 -28.74 1.40
N PRO A 350 -17.04 -28.88 2.60
CA PRO A 350 -16.59 -27.74 3.39
C PRO A 350 -15.36 -27.06 2.78
N VAL A 351 -15.33 -25.72 2.91
CA VAL A 351 -14.16 -24.89 2.64
C VAL A 351 -13.54 -24.52 3.98
N VAL A 352 -12.29 -24.92 4.18
CA VAL A 352 -11.58 -24.85 5.45
C VAL A 352 -10.32 -24.00 5.29
N PRO A 353 -10.27 -22.80 5.88
CA PRO A 353 -9.06 -22.00 5.93
C PRO A 353 -7.93 -22.75 6.65
N SER A 354 -6.72 -22.77 6.08
CA SER A 354 -5.64 -23.66 6.52
C SER A 354 -4.29 -22.95 6.61
N ARG A 355 -3.71 -22.92 7.82
CA ARG A 355 -2.33 -22.45 8.05
C ARG A 355 -1.28 -23.32 7.38
N ALA A 356 -1.52 -24.63 7.27
CA ALA A 356 -0.63 -25.52 6.54
C ALA A 356 -0.57 -25.18 5.03
N LEU A 357 -1.67 -24.69 4.45
CA LEU A 357 -1.67 -24.18 3.07
C LEU A 357 -0.88 -22.86 2.98
N GLU A 358 -1.11 -21.93 3.91
CA GLU A 358 -0.38 -20.67 4.00
C GLU A 358 1.14 -20.89 4.07
N GLU A 359 1.62 -21.76 4.96
CA GLU A 359 3.04 -22.13 5.09
C GLU A 359 3.62 -22.72 3.80
N ARG A 360 2.84 -23.56 3.09
CA ARG A 360 3.25 -24.13 1.79
C ARG A 360 3.36 -23.07 0.69
N ILE A 361 2.49 -22.07 0.70
CA ILE A 361 2.55 -20.95 -0.25
C ILE A 361 3.74 -20.06 0.09
N TYR A 362 3.88 -19.66 1.35
CA TYR A 362 4.92 -18.75 1.81
C TYR A 362 6.32 -19.32 1.61
N SER A 363 6.56 -20.57 2.00
CA SER A 363 7.87 -21.21 1.82
C SER A 363 8.33 -21.32 0.37
N ARG A 364 7.40 -21.33 -0.60
CA ARG A 364 7.71 -21.33 -2.03
C ARG A 364 7.94 -19.93 -2.58
N ARG A 365 7.17 -18.95 -2.11
CA ARG A 365 7.24 -17.55 -2.57
C ARG A 365 8.42 -16.80 -1.94
N SER A 366 8.82 -17.16 -0.72
CA SER A 366 9.91 -16.49 0.00
C SER A 366 11.24 -16.61 -0.74
N VAL A 367 11.51 -17.77 -1.35
CA VAL A 367 12.72 -18.05 -2.13
C VAL A 367 12.50 -17.62 -3.59
N LYS A 368 13.19 -16.57 -3.99
CA LYS A 368 13.14 -15.98 -5.32
C LYS A 368 13.99 -16.78 -6.29
N ARG A 369 13.41 -17.10 -7.45
CA ARG A 369 14.16 -17.61 -8.60
C ARG A 369 14.85 -16.46 -9.34
N GLU A 370 15.84 -16.79 -10.18
CA GLU A 370 16.57 -15.79 -10.97
C GLU A 370 15.67 -14.90 -11.81
N GLU A 371 14.59 -15.44 -12.39
CA GLU A 371 13.66 -14.63 -13.17
C GLU A 371 12.91 -13.64 -12.28
N GLU A 372 12.55 -14.01 -11.06
CA GLU A 372 11.90 -13.10 -10.09
C GLU A 372 12.87 -12.02 -9.64
N LEU A 373 14.09 -12.42 -9.33
CA LEU A 373 15.15 -11.52 -8.90
C LEU A 373 15.49 -10.50 -9.99
N ALA A 374 15.42 -10.87 -11.27
CA ALA A 374 15.58 -9.92 -12.37
C ALA A 374 14.52 -8.81 -12.38
N HIS A 375 13.25 -9.12 -12.04
CA HIS A 375 12.20 -8.10 -11.94
C HIS A 375 12.33 -7.26 -10.67
N ILE A 376 12.74 -7.87 -9.55
CA ILE A 376 13.03 -7.14 -8.31
C ILE A 376 14.18 -6.15 -8.52
N ARG A 377 15.28 -6.58 -9.14
CA ARG A 377 16.40 -5.70 -9.51
C ARG A 377 15.94 -4.57 -10.44
N ALA A 378 15.11 -4.88 -11.44
CA ALA A 378 14.55 -3.84 -12.31
C ALA A 378 13.66 -2.83 -11.57
N ALA A 379 12.87 -3.26 -10.58
CA ALA A 379 12.10 -2.36 -9.73
C ALA A 379 13.02 -1.46 -8.87
N GLN A 380 14.07 -2.04 -8.30
CA GLN A 380 15.06 -1.30 -7.52
C GLN A 380 15.82 -0.29 -8.38
N ASP A 381 16.23 -0.66 -9.60
CA ASP A 381 16.89 0.24 -10.56
C ASP A 381 16.01 1.45 -10.91
N VAL A 382 14.69 1.24 -11.08
CA VAL A 382 13.74 2.35 -11.27
C VAL A 382 13.71 3.24 -10.04
N THR A 383 13.67 2.65 -8.84
CA THR A 383 13.63 3.38 -7.56
C THR A 383 14.88 4.22 -7.35
N ASP A 384 16.05 3.67 -7.63
CA ASP A 384 17.33 4.37 -7.53
C ASP A 384 17.38 5.58 -8.48
N ARG A 385 16.93 5.41 -9.73
CA ARG A 385 16.86 6.50 -10.70
C ARG A 385 15.86 7.58 -10.28
N VAL A 386 14.70 7.20 -9.77
CA VAL A 386 13.69 8.15 -9.27
C VAL A 386 14.24 8.96 -8.10
N PHE A 387 14.94 8.33 -7.15
CA PHE A 387 15.56 9.05 -6.04
C PHE A 387 16.58 10.08 -6.52
N LEU A 388 17.52 9.69 -7.39
CA LEU A 388 18.53 10.60 -7.91
C LEU A 388 17.92 11.77 -8.68
N GLU A 389 16.88 11.50 -9.47
CA GLU A 389 16.18 12.53 -10.22
C GLU A 389 15.39 13.47 -9.29
N ALA A 390 14.76 12.94 -8.25
CA ALA A 390 14.03 13.73 -7.25
C ALA A 390 14.92 14.78 -6.57
N LEU A 391 16.22 14.50 -6.37
CA LEU A 391 17.17 15.45 -5.79
C LEU A 391 17.32 16.75 -6.62
N ASN A 392 17.04 16.71 -7.93
CA ASN A 392 17.11 17.90 -8.79
C ASN A 392 15.94 18.87 -8.57
N TYR A 393 14.86 18.40 -7.93
CA TYR A 393 13.61 19.14 -7.80
C TYR A 393 13.29 19.52 -6.36
N ILE A 394 13.74 18.75 -5.37
CA ILE A 394 13.47 19.05 -3.97
C ILE A 394 14.22 20.32 -3.59
N HIS A 395 13.50 21.29 -3.04
CA HIS A 395 14.09 22.52 -2.54
C HIS A 395 13.34 23.11 -1.34
N ALA A 396 13.97 24.05 -0.64
CA ALA A 396 13.32 24.82 0.41
C ALA A 396 12.02 25.51 -0.10
N GLY A 397 10.94 25.42 0.67
CA GLY A 397 9.62 25.95 0.32
C GLY A 397 8.68 24.95 -0.35
N MET A 398 9.21 23.86 -0.92
CA MET A 398 8.39 22.79 -1.49
C MET A 398 7.68 22.01 -0.37
N THR A 399 6.39 21.76 -0.53
CA THR A 399 5.60 21.00 0.44
C THR A 399 5.82 19.50 0.29
N ASP A 400 5.66 18.75 1.37
CA ASP A 400 5.68 17.28 1.35
C ASP A 400 4.65 16.66 0.38
N ILE A 401 3.50 17.32 0.16
CA ILE A 401 2.50 16.94 -0.87
C ILE A 401 3.06 17.12 -2.27
N GLU A 402 3.71 18.25 -2.56
CA GLU A 402 4.34 18.50 -3.86
C GLU A 402 5.48 17.51 -4.10
N ILE A 403 6.29 17.22 -3.08
CA ILE A 403 7.38 16.23 -3.15
C ILE A 403 6.81 14.85 -3.47
N GLN A 404 5.80 14.38 -2.73
CA GLN A 404 5.17 13.08 -2.99
C GLN A 404 4.58 13.00 -4.40
N ARG A 405 3.92 14.08 -4.85
CA ARG A 405 3.34 14.14 -6.19
C ARG A 405 4.44 14.06 -7.26
N MET A 406 5.52 14.81 -7.10
CA MET A 406 6.66 14.80 -8.01
C MET A 406 7.30 13.40 -8.10
N VAL A 407 7.58 12.77 -6.97
CA VAL A 407 8.09 11.40 -6.89
C VAL A 407 7.17 10.40 -7.59
N GLY A 408 5.87 10.44 -7.32
CA GLY A 408 4.91 9.56 -7.98
C GLY A 408 4.91 9.72 -9.51
N MET A 409 5.03 10.96 -10.01
CA MET A 409 5.14 11.21 -11.45
C MET A 409 6.43 10.63 -12.05
N LEU A 410 7.56 10.76 -11.36
CA LEU A 410 8.84 10.19 -11.80
C LEU A 410 8.75 8.66 -11.91
N PHE A 411 8.11 7.96 -10.98
CA PHE A 411 7.90 6.51 -11.08
C PHE A 411 7.13 6.12 -12.34
N TYR A 412 6.03 6.82 -12.65
CA TYR A 412 5.27 6.56 -13.87
C TYR A 412 6.10 6.82 -15.13
N GLU A 413 6.86 7.91 -15.16
CA GLU A 413 7.69 8.28 -16.30
C GLU A 413 8.86 7.30 -16.49
N MET A 414 9.41 6.74 -15.40
CA MET A 414 10.52 5.79 -15.46
C MET A 414 10.11 4.33 -15.66
N GLY A 415 8.82 4.04 -15.84
CA GLY A 415 8.32 2.73 -16.25
C GLY A 415 7.81 1.84 -15.12
N SER A 416 7.56 2.41 -13.93
CA SER A 416 6.84 1.68 -12.88
C SER A 416 5.40 1.39 -13.33
N GLN A 417 4.93 0.16 -13.14
CA GLN A 417 3.55 -0.22 -13.46
C GLN A 417 2.55 0.35 -12.44
N MET A 418 3.02 0.52 -11.21
CA MET A 418 2.31 1.09 -10.07
C MET A 418 3.31 1.30 -8.92
N ASP A 419 2.92 2.07 -7.91
CA ASP A 419 3.70 2.15 -6.67
C ASP A 419 3.65 0.78 -5.95
N SER A 420 4.76 0.33 -5.36
CA SER A 420 4.79 -0.92 -4.57
C SER A 420 3.97 -0.80 -3.27
N PHE A 421 3.89 0.42 -2.74
CA PHE A 421 3.07 0.82 -1.59
C PHE A 421 2.76 2.33 -1.68
N ASP A 422 1.94 2.87 -0.77
CA ASP A 422 1.74 4.31 -0.70
C ASP A 422 3.04 5.01 -0.28
N HIS A 423 3.73 5.68 -1.19
CA HIS A 423 4.95 6.46 -0.89
C HIS A 423 4.78 7.30 0.38
N VAL A 424 5.81 7.28 1.21
CA VAL A 424 5.89 8.04 2.45
C VAL A 424 6.89 9.17 2.23
N CYS A 425 6.35 10.39 2.10
CA CYS A 425 7.15 11.61 2.01
C CYS A 425 6.76 12.54 3.16
N GLY A 426 7.75 13.00 3.92
CA GLY A 426 7.52 13.95 5.01
C GLY A 426 8.74 14.84 5.23
N CYS A 427 8.53 16.03 5.82
CA CYS A 427 9.62 17.00 6.01
C CYS A 427 9.65 17.60 7.43
N GLY A 428 10.84 17.97 7.89
CA GLY A 428 11.07 18.55 9.21
C GLY A 428 10.59 17.63 10.33
N PRO A 429 9.86 18.13 11.35
CA PRO A 429 9.37 17.32 12.46
C PRO A 429 8.47 16.15 12.08
N ASP A 430 7.81 16.22 10.91
CA ASP A 430 6.93 15.16 10.44
C ASP A 430 7.70 13.87 10.09
N THR A 431 9.01 13.95 9.86
CA THR A 431 9.88 12.77 9.71
C THR A 431 9.98 11.90 10.98
N ALA A 432 9.58 12.43 12.15
CA ALA A 432 9.52 11.65 13.40
C ALA A 432 8.37 10.62 13.43
N LYS A 433 7.57 10.52 12.37
CA LYS A 433 6.47 9.54 12.25
C LYS A 433 6.89 8.48 11.23
N PRO A 434 7.05 7.20 11.61
CA PRO A 434 7.53 6.15 10.70
C PRO A 434 6.74 6.02 9.40
N HIS A 435 5.41 6.16 9.47
CA HIS A 435 4.50 6.13 8.31
C HIS A 435 3.78 7.46 8.14
N VAL A 436 4.55 8.55 8.08
CA VAL A 436 3.99 9.88 7.87
C VAL A 436 3.21 9.93 6.55
N LYS A 437 2.08 10.64 6.58
CA LYS A 437 1.40 11.08 5.37
C LYS A 437 1.68 12.57 5.20
N PRO A 438 1.87 13.06 3.96
CA PRO A 438 2.08 14.47 3.74
C PRO A 438 1.01 15.32 4.41
N THR A 439 1.44 16.38 5.08
CA THR A 439 0.57 17.30 5.83
C THR A 439 0.36 18.62 5.09
N GLY A 440 1.06 18.84 3.97
CA GLY A 440 1.14 20.12 3.27
C GLY A 440 2.21 21.05 3.86
N ARG A 441 3.04 20.56 4.78
CA ARG A 441 4.12 21.35 5.37
C ARG A 441 5.21 21.61 4.33
N ALA A 442 5.60 22.88 4.18
CA ALA A 442 6.75 23.28 3.38
C ALA A 442 8.07 22.89 4.07
N ALA A 443 8.98 22.26 3.32
CA ALA A 443 10.33 21.98 3.74
C ALA A 443 11.10 23.29 3.97
N ARG A 444 11.87 23.38 5.05
CA ARG A 444 12.64 24.57 5.43
C ARG A 444 14.12 24.22 5.53
N ARG A 445 14.97 25.23 5.36
CA ARG A 445 16.40 25.12 5.67
C ARG A 445 16.63 24.45 7.03
N GLY A 446 17.49 23.44 7.07
CA GLY A 446 17.77 22.67 8.29
C GLY A 446 16.86 21.46 8.51
N ASP A 447 15.81 21.29 7.70
CA ASP A 447 14.93 20.13 7.77
C ASP A 447 15.56 18.91 7.09
N PHE A 448 15.16 17.73 7.57
CA PHE A 448 15.18 16.52 6.76
C PHE A 448 13.93 16.42 5.91
N VAL A 449 14.06 15.84 4.72
CA VAL A 449 12.98 15.24 3.93
C VAL A 449 13.22 13.73 3.90
N MET A 450 12.23 12.95 4.31
CA MET A 450 12.24 11.49 4.22
C MET A 450 11.53 11.07 2.94
N LEU A 451 12.19 10.24 2.13
CA LEU A 451 11.62 9.60 0.95
C LEU A 451 11.68 8.10 1.15
N ASP A 452 10.53 7.51 1.45
CA ASP A 452 10.32 6.07 1.56
C ASP A 452 9.41 5.64 0.40
N ILE A 453 10.04 5.03 -0.59
CA ILE A 453 9.56 4.95 -1.96
C ILE A 453 9.93 3.63 -2.63
N GLY A 454 9.08 3.15 -3.54
CA GLY A 454 9.35 1.92 -4.28
C GLY A 454 8.55 1.74 -5.58
N ALA A 455 9.18 1.13 -6.57
CA ALA A 455 8.57 0.82 -7.86
C ALA A 455 7.92 -0.57 -7.86
N SER A 456 7.08 -0.83 -8.85
CA SER A 456 6.64 -2.18 -9.21
C SER A 456 6.92 -2.49 -10.67
N VAL A 457 7.60 -3.60 -10.92
CA VAL A 457 7.89 -4.12 -12.27
C VAL A 457 7.39 -5.55 -12.37
N ASP A 458 6.42 -5.77 -13.27
CA ASP A 458 5.67 -7.03 -13.43
C ASP A 458 5.17 -7.63 -12.11
N GLY A 459 4.76 -6.74 -11.20
CA GLY A 459 4.18 -7.06 -9.91
C GLY A 459 5.21 -7.42 -8.83
N TYR A 460 6.50 -7.41 -9.13
CA TYR A 460 7.56 -7.45 -8.13
C TYR A 460 7.89 -6.03 -7.68
N GLY A 461 7.97 -5.83 -6.38
CA GLY A 461 8.22 -4.53 -5.78
C GLY A 461 9.70 -4.27 -5.49
N SER A 462 10.00 -2.99 -5.28
CA SER A 462 11.15 -2.52 -4.52
C SER A 462 10.71 -1.68 -3.32
N ASP A 463 11.64 -1.42 -2.41
CA ASP A 463 11.43 -0.67 -1.18
C ASP A 463 12.72 0.02 -0.75
N MET A 464 12.68 1.33 -0.53
CA MET A 464 13.86 2.12 -0.19
C MET A 464 13.47 3.39 0.54
N THR A 465 14.12 3.61 1.67
CA THR A 465 14.11 4.88 2.40
C THR A 465 15.46 5.60 2.31
N ARG A 466 15.40 6.89 1.97
CA ARG A 466 16.53 7.85 2.06
C ARG A 466 16.10 9.15 2.73
N MET A 467 17.05 9.77 3.41
CA MET A 467 16.90 11.13 3.95
C MET A 467 17.61 12.13 3.03
N VAL A 468 17.04 13.32 2.90
CA VAL A 468 17.61 14.46 2.17
C VAL A 468 17.62 15.67 3.10
N GLY A 469 18.74 16.37 3.22
CA GLY A 469 18.84 17.64 3.96
C GLY A 469 18.45 18.83 3.09
N ILE A 470 17.78 19.83 3.67
CA ILE A 470 17.55 21.12 3.01
C ILE A 470 18.65 22.11 3.44
N ASP A 471 19.43 22.59 2.48
CA ASP A 471 20.70 23.30 2.56
C ASP A 471 21.79 22.57 3.35
N ALA A 472 21.59 22.45 4.66
CA ALA A 472 22.50 21.82 5.59
C ALA A 472 21.73 21.33 6.81
N VAL A 473 22.16 20.23 7.40
CA VAL A 473 21.65 19.73 8.69
C VAL A 473 22.64 20.08 9.80
N ASP A 474 22.13 20.20 11.03
CA ASP A 474 22.98 20.45 12.21
C ASP A 474 23.76 19.20 12.64
N ALA A 475 24.68 19.38 13.58
CA ALA A 475 25.57 18.31 14.06
C ALA A 475 24.81 17.14 14.68
N GLU A 476 23.73 17.40 15.43
CA GLU A 476 22.92 16.36 16.06
C GLU A 476 22.22 15.50 15.02
N LYS A 477 21.60 16.13 14.01
CA LYS A 477 20.99 15.43 12.87
C LYS A 477 22.00 14.56 12.14
N GLN A 478 23.22 15.07 11.91
CA GLN A 478 24.29 14.31 11.27
C GLN A 478 24.76 13.12 12.12
N GLU A 479 24.87 13.29 13.44
CA GLU A 479 25.25 12.22 14.36
C GLU A 479 24.21 11.10 14.39
N ILE A 480 22.92 11.46 14.49
CA ILE A 480 21.82 10.48 14.44
C ILE A 480 21.76 9.80 13.07
N TYR A 481 21.98 10.52 11.98
CA TYR A 481 22.08 9.93 10.64
C TYR A 481 23.18 8.86 10.57
N ASN A 482 24.37 9.18 11.08
CA ASN A 482 25.49 8.25 11.10
C ASN A 482 25.21 7.02 11.98
N LEU A 483 24.58 7.21 13.14
CA LEU A 483 24.19 6.10 14.02
C LEU A 483 23.20 5.14 13.33
N VAL A 484 22.19 5.67 12.63
CA VAL A 484 21.26 4.85 11.84
C VAL A 484 21.99 4.11 10.71
N LEU A 485 22.93 4.77 10.04
CA LEU A 485 23.73 4.16 8.99
C LEU A 485 24.60 3.01 9.52
N GLU A 486 25.24 3.19 10.68
CA GLU A 486 26.01 2.15 11.36
C GLU A 486 25.12 0.96 11.77
N ALA A 487 23.94 1.23 12.30
CA ALA A 487 22.96 0.20 12.64
C ALA A 487 22.51 -0.58 11.40
N GLN A 488 22.26 0.10 10.27
CA GLN A 488 21.88 -0.55 9.03
C GLN A 488 23.00 -1.46 8.52
N ASN A 489 24.24 -0.96 8.51
CA ASN A 489 25.39 -1.75 8.09
C ASN A 489 25.59 -2.99 8.98
N ALA A 490 25.38 -2.87 10.30
CA ALA A 490 25.42 -4.02 11.21
C ALA A 490 24.32 -5.04 10.89
N GLY A 491 23.10 -4.58 10.60
CA GLY A 491 21.99 -5.43 10.16
C GLY A 491 22.29 -6.17 8.85
N ILE A 492 22.80 -5.47 7.83
CA ILE A 492 23.18 -6.06 6.54
C ILE A 492 24.29 -7.10 6.71
N GLN A 493 25.30 -6.82 7.55
CA GLN A 493 26.40 -7.77 7.84
C GLN A 493 25.91 -9.02 8.57
N ALA A 494 24.91 -8.89 9.44
CA ALA A 494 24.32 -10.01 10.18
C ALA A 494 23.35 -10.84 9.33
N ALA A 495 22.69 -10.22 8.34
CA ALA A 495 21.78 -10.89 7.42
C ALA A 495 22.57 -11.82 6.50
N ARG A 496 22.61 -13.12 6.79
CA ARG A 496 23.22 -14.16 5.96
C ARG A 496 22.45 -15.47 6.08
N ALA A 497 22.60 -16.37 5.10
CA ALA A 497 21.99 -17.68 5.16
C ALA A 497 22.36 -18.41 6.47
N GLY A 498 21.37 -19.01 7.12
CA GLY A 498 21.51 -19.68 8.42
C GLY A 498 21.41 -18.76 9.64
N ALA A 499 21.38 -17.43 9.48
CA ALA A 499 21.14 -16.52 10.59
C ALA A 499 19.71 -16.63 11.12
N VAL A 500 19.53 -16.46 12.43
CA VAL A 500 18.19 -16.37 13.05
C VAL A 500 17.70 -14.93 12.89
N CYS A 501 16.48 -14.73 12.39
CA CYS A 501 15.96 -13.41 12.03
C CYS A 501 15.96 -12.39 13.18
N CYS A 502 15.62 -12.81 14.41
CA CYS A 502 15.69 -11.94 15.59
C CYS A 502 17.13 -11.54 15.97
N ALA A 503 18.13 -12.36 15.65
CA ALA A 503 19.53 -12.00 15.86
C ALA A 503 19.99 -10.93 14.86
N VAL A 504 19.46 -10.95 13.63
CA VAL A 504 19.71 -9.90 12.62
C VAL A 504 19.11 -8.57 13.08
N ASP A 505 17.85 -8.56 13.55
CA ASP A 505 17.23 -7.38 14.18
C ASP A 505 18.06 -6.88 15.36
N GLY A 506 18.47 -7.79 16.24
CA GLY A 506 19.30 -7.50 17.42
C GLY A 506 20.61 -6.81 17.07
N ALA A 507 21.27 -7.18 15.97
CA ALA A 507 22.54 -6.58 15.55
C ALA A 507 22.41 -5.07 15.24
N ALA A 508 21.34 -4.66 14.55
CA ALA A 508 21.08 -3.25 14.27
C ALA A 508 20.53 -2.53 15.52
N ARG A 509 19.60 -3.17 16.24
CA ARG A 509 18.94 -2.59 17.41
C ARG A 509 19.91 -2.32 18.55
N GLN A 510 20.91 -3.18 18.74
CA GLN A 510 21.95 -2.97 19.75
C GLN A 510 22.74 -1.69 19.46
N ARG A 511 23.11 -1.42 18.20
CA ARG A 511 23.84 -0.19 17.82
C ARG A 511 23.06 1.07 18.22
N ILE A 512 21.78 1.12 17.90
CA ILE A 512 20.91 2.25 18.26
C ILE A 512 20.76 2.36 19.79
N SER A 513 20.68 1.22 20.48
CA SER A 513 20.54 1.19 21.95
C SER A 513 21.81 1.65 22.66
N ASP A 514 22.99 1.26 22.18
CA ASP A 514 24.30 1.68 22.69
C ASP A 514 24.51 3.20 22.51
N GLY A 515 23.95 3.77 21.43
CA GLY A 515 23.90 5.22 21.22
C GLY A 515 22.88 5.96 22.07
N GLY A 516 22.12 5.28 22.94
CA GLY A 516 21.12 5.88 23.82
C GLY A 516 19.73 6.11 23.19
N PHE A 517 19.50 5.65 21.97
CA PHE A 517 18.27 5.89 21.21
C PHE A 517 17.36 4.66 21.06
N GLY A 518 17.63 3.57 21.80
CA GLY A 518 16.85 2.33 21.76
C GLY A 518 15.32 2.51 21.84
N PRO A 519 14.79 3.33 22.78
CA PRO A 519 13.35 3.62 22.87
C PRO A 519 12.74 4.31 21.64
N TYR A 520 13.56 4.88 20.76
CA TYR A 520 13.14 5.59 19.55
C TYR A 520 13.26 4.74 18.28
N PHE A 521 13.70 3.47 18.38
CA PHE A 521 13.61 2.51 17.27
C PHE A 521 12.32 1.70 17.36
N LEU A 522 11.32 2.24 16.68
CA LEU A 522 9.93 1.90 16.95
C LEU A 522 9.43 0.64 16.23
N HIS A 523 10.04 0.19 15.14
CA HIS A 523 9.56 -0.95 14.34
C HIS A 523 10.60 -2.10 14.26
N GLY A 524 10.22 -3.20 13.61
CA GLY A 524 11.19 -4.26 13.27
C GLY A 524 12.20 -3.78 12.24
N LEU A 525 13.37 -4.41 12.19
CA LEU A 525 14.45 -4.07 11.26
C LEU A 525 14.11 -4.26 9.78
N GLY A 526 13.18 -5.14 9.42
CA GLY A 526 12.82 -5.31 8.01
C GLY A 526 11.88 -6.45 7.70
N HIS A 527 11.48 -6.54 6.44
CA HIS A 527 10.45 -7.46 5.95
C HIS A 527 10.79 -8.00 4.55
N PRO A 528 10.16 -9.08 4.10
CA PRO A 528 10.47 -9.66 2.79
C PRO A 528 9.89 -8.82 1.67
N VAL A 529 10.55 -8.84 0.52
CA VAL A 529 10.10 -8.17 -0.71
C VAL A 529 9.94 -9.20 -1.83
N GLY A 530 8.87 -9.07 -2.62
CA GLY A 530 8.48 -10.05 -3.63
C GLY A 530 7.33 -9.55 -4.49
N CYS A 531 6.39 -10.44 -4.83
CA CYS A 531 5.20 -10.08 -5.61
C CYS A 531 4.04 -9.49 -4.77
N GLY A 532 4.34 -9.03 -3.55
CA GLY A 532 3.42 -8.41 -2.59
C GLY A 532 2.72 -9.39 -1.63
N GLY A 533 1.92 -8.90 -0.69
CA GLY A 533 1.19 -9.73 0.28
C GLY A 533 2.03 -10.15 1.50
N LYS A 534 1.46 -10.99 2.37
CA LYS A 534 2.17 -11.52 3.54
C LYS A 534 3.19 -12.56 3.06
N GLU A 535 4.47 -12.25 3.16
CA GLU A 535 5.57 -13.20 3.03
C GLU A 535 6.36 -13.21 4.36
N GLY A 536 7.08 -14.30 4.62
CA GLY A 536 8.02 -14.42 5.73
C GLY A 536 9.40 -14.89 5.23
N PRO A 537 10.44 -14.84 6.07
CA PRO A 537 10.46 -14.36 7.47
C PRO A 537 10.50 -12.82 7.58
N ARG A 538 10.52 -12.27 8.80
CA ARG A 538 10.70 -10.84 9.12
C ARG A 538 11.92 -10.63 10.02
N PHE A 539 12.65 -9.54 9.84
CA PHE A 539 13.63 -9.11 10.85
C PHE A 539 12.91 -8.35 11.96
N SER A 540 12.58 -9.07 13.03
CA SER A 540 11.93 -8.52 14.21
C SER A 540 12.40 -9.24 15.47
N GLN A 541 12.23 -8.61 16.64
CA GLN A 541 12.68 -9.13 17.93
C GLN A 541 12.10 -10.52 18.27
N SER A 542 10.94 -10.88 17.72
CA SER A 542 10.23 -12.13 18.03
C SER A 542 10.34 -13.21 16.96
N ASP A 543 10.88 -12.92 15.76
CA ASP A 543 10.94 -13.90 14.67
C ASP A 543 12.17 -14.80 14.81
N THR A 544 11.95 -16.04 15.26
CA THR A 544 13.00 -17.05 15.43
C THR A 544 13.26 -17.89 14.18
N SER A 545 12.72 -17.50 13.01
CA SER A 545 12.95 -18.20 11.75
C SER A 545 14.42 -18.18 11.36
N VAL A 546 14.88 -19.27 10.74
CA VAL A 546 16.22 -19.34 10.15
C VAL A 546 16.16 -18.83 8.71
N LEU A 547 16.99 -17.84 8.40
CA LEU A 547 17.06 -17.20 7.09
C LEU A 547 17.61 -18.17 6.05
N ARG A 548 16.86 -18.39 4.98
CA ARG A 548 17.22 -19.30 3.89
C ARG A 548 17.90 -18.53 2.75
N PRO A 549 18.78 -19.18 1.97
CA PRO A 549 19.24 -18.59 0.72
C PRO A 549 18.08 -18.40 -0.26
N GLY A 550 18.20 -17.40 -1.13
CA GLY A 550 17.23 -17.00 -2.14
C GLY A 550 16.17 -16.00 -1.66
N VAL A 551 16.22 -15.51 -0.42
CA VAL A 551 15.23 -14.55 0.10
C VAL A 551 15.68 -13.11 -0.15
N VAL A 552 14.74 -12.20 -0.42
CA VAL A 552 14.98 -10.75 -0.49
C VAL A 552 14.30 -10.09 0.71
N MET A 553 15.04 -9.27 1.45
CA MET A 553 14.63 -8.61 2.70
C MET A 553 14.96 -7.12 2.67
N THR A 554 14.14 -6.26 3.30
CA THR A 554 14.56 -4.90 3.66
C THR A 554 15.45 -4.92 4.90
N VAL A 555 16.32 -3.92 5.03
CA VAL A 555 17.07 -3.59 6.26
C VAL A 555 16.96 -2.09 6.49
N GLU A 556 16.06 -1.70 7.38
CA GLU A 556 15.47 -0.36 7.50
C GLU A 556 15.45 0.20 8.93
N PRO A 557 16.58 0.23 9.67
CA PRO A 557 16.55 0.82 11.01
C PRO A 557 16.21 2.32 10.94
N GLY A 558 15.58 2.81 12.01
CA GLY A 558 15.26 4.22 12.14
C GLY A 558 15.18 4.70 13.58
N ILE A 559 15.46 5.99 13.77
CA ILE A 559 15.34 6.71 15.05
C ILE A 559 14.30 7.82 14.84
N TYR A 560 13.29 7.85 15.69
CA TYR A 560 12.17 8.79 15.58
C TYR A 560 12.04 9.60 16.86
N LEU A 561 12.43 10.88 16.82
CA LEU A 561 12.37 11.78 17.98
C LEU A 561 11.08 12.61 17.94
N PRO A 562 10.09 12.32 18.81
CA PRO A 562 8.79 12.98 18.82
C PRO A 562 8.85 14.50 18.75
N GLY A 563 8.10 15.09 17.82
CA GLY A 563 8.03 16.54 17.62
C GLY A 563 9.31 17.21 17.11
N ARG A 564 10.37 16.45 16.79
CA ARG A 564 11.69 17.00 16.41
C ARG A 564 12.08 16.62 14.99
N PHE A 565 12.42 15.35 14.76
CA PHE A 565 12.73 14.77 13.45
C PHE A 565 12.89 13.25 13.59
N GLY A 566 12.89 12.55 12.47
CA GLY A 566 13.26 11.15 12.39
C GLY A 566 14.20 10.89 11.25
N VAL A 567 14.91 9.77 11.33
CA VAL A 567 15.86 9.29 10.33
C VAL A 567 15.58 7.81 10.12
N ARG A 568 15.43 7.40 8.86
CA ARG A 568 15.44 5.99 8.44
C ARG A 568 16.32 5.83 7.21
N ILE A 569 17.08 4.75 7.16
CA ILE A 569 17.90 4.38 6.00
C ILE A 569 17.59 2.93 5.70
N GLU A 570 17.16 2.66 4.47
CA GLU A 570 16.66 1.35 4.09
C GLU A 570 17.20 0.90 2.74
N ASP A 571 17.63 -0.35 2.71
CA ASP A 571 18.05 -1.04 1.50
C ASP A 571 17.35 -2.39 1.40
N MET A 572 17.23 -2.89 0.17
CA MET A 572 16.90 -4.28 -0.09
C MET A 572 18.16 -5.13 -0.23
N VAL A 573 18.17 -6.28 0.42
CA VAL A 573 19.25 -7.26 0.34
C VAL A 573 18.74 -8.62 -0.13
N TYR A 574 19.48 -9.23 -1.05
CA TYR A 574 19.31 -10.62 -1.45
C TYR A 574 20.26 -11.51 -0.66
N ILE A 575 19.71 -12.52 0.00
CA ILE A 575 20.46 -13.49 0.80
C ILE A 575 20.84 -14.66 -0.10
N GLY A 576 22.06 -14.69 -0.61
CA GLY A 576 22.60 -15.79 -1.40
C GLY A 576 23.20 -16.90 -0.54
N GLU A 577 23.59 -18.00 -1.18
CA GLU A 577 24.31 -19.10 -0.51
C GLU A 577 25.70 -18.69 -0.01
N GLN A 578 26.37 -17.80 -0.75
CA GLN A 578 27.76 -17.39 -0.51
C GLN A 578 27.89 -16.03 0.20
N GLY A 579 26.78 -15.35 0.46
CA GLY A 579 26.78 -14.02 1.05
C GLY A 579 25.53 -13.22 0.73
N THR A 580 25.57 -11.95 1.12
CA THR A 580 24.44 -11.03 0.99
C THR A 580 24.76 -9.95 -0.02
N GLU A 581 23.92 -9.84 -1.03
CA GLU A 581 24.01 -8.83 -2.09
C GLU A 581 23.07 -7.68 -1.72
N ASN A 582 23.59 -6.45 -1.72
CA ASN A 582 22.76 -5.27 -1.61
C ASN A 582 22.23 -4.90 -3.00
N LEU A 583 20.91 -4.85 -3.15
CA LEU A 583 20.25 -4.55 -4.42
C LEU A 583 20.07 -3.03 -4.61
N THR A 584 20.12 -2.25 -3.53
CA THR A 584 19.91 -0.80 -3.55
C THR A 584 21.22 -0.07 -3.83
N HIS A 585 21.26 0.69 -4.93
CA HIS A 585 22.47 1.39 -5.37
C HIS A 585 22.47 2.89 -5.04
N SER A 586 21.33 3.45 -4.62
CA SER A 586 21.27 4.85 -4.19
C SER A 586 22.26 5.15 -3.05
N PRO A 587 23.02 6.26 -3.14
CA PRO A 587 24.05 6.56 -2.15
C PRO A 587 23.44 6.73 -0.75
N LYS A 588 24.22 6.33 0.26
CA LYS A 588 23.92 6.55 1.68
C LYS A 588 24.68 7.74 2.27
N THR A 589 25.43 8.47 1.45
CA THR A 589 25.94 9.77 1.85
C THR A 589 24.75 10.72 1.86
N LEU A 590 24.48 11.37 3.00
CA LEU A 590 23.37 12.30 3.13
C LEU A 590 23.45 13.42 2.05
N PRO A 591 22.55 13.45 1.06
CA PRO A 591 22.50 14.57 0.12
C PRO A 591 21.89 15.79 0.80
N CYS A 592 22.44 16.97 0.49
CA CYS A 592 21.84 18.25 0.85
C CYS A 592 21.50 19.04 -0.42
N VAL A 593 20.23 19.42 -0.57
CA VAL A 593 19.67 20.17 -1.72
C VAL A 593 19.29 21.58 -1.28
N LYS A 594 19.24 22.54 -2.21
CA LYS A 594 19.09 23.98 -1.90
C LYS A 594 17.68 24.40 -1.45
#